data_AF-A0A9D1HSA4-F1
#
_entry.id   AF-A0A9D1HSA4-F1
#
_cell.length_a   1.000
_cell.length_b   1.000
_cell.length_c   1.000
_cell.angle_alpha   90.00
_cell.angle_beta   90.00
_cell.angle_gamma   90.00
#
_symmetry.space_group_name_H-M   'P 1'
#
loop_
_entity.id
_entity.type
_entity.pdbx_description
1 polymer ?
#
loop_
_entity_poly.entity_id
_entity_poly.type
_entity_poly.pdbx_seq_one_letter_code
_entity_poly.pdbx_strand_id
1 'polypeptide(L)'
;MALEKQHVLTKKERAVMRVVYQAADKRSGVCLLSPFDIFDRLSLDLDFDEEELDGTLRDLELDDYFDITRSDKKGELVYCINMHRKGLAFARVEKAFRSNLKFKILLAVAGGVCSGAAAWGIKLLIQQISGL
;
A
#
# COMPACT_ATOMS: atom_id res chain seq x y z
N MET A 1 27.99 -8.74 -6.21
CA MET A 1 27.01 -7.73 -5.80
C MET A 1 25.64 -8.37 -6.01
N ALA A 2 25.10 -9.00 -4.97
CA ALA A 2 23.84 -9.71 -5.08
C ALA A 2 22.74 -8.68 -5.35
N LEU A 3 21.99 -8.86 -6.43
CA LEU A 3 20.74 -8.16 -6.67
C LEU A 3 19.81 -8.56 -5.53
N GLU A 4 19.78 -7.80 -4.43
CA GLU A 4 18.67 -7.86 -3.50
C GLU A 4 17.42 -7.55 -4.34
N LYS A 5 16.64 -8.60 -4.63
CA LYS A 5 15.28 -8.44 -5.11
C LYS A 5 14.63 -7.49 -4.13
N GLN A 6 14.26 -6.29 -4.57
CA GLN A 6 13.39 -5.43 -3.79
C GLN A 6 12.15 -6.26 -3.45
N HIS A 7 12.03 -6.69 -2.20
CA HIS A 7 10.87 -7.41 -1.74
C HIS A 7 9.68 -6.46 -1.87
N VAL A 8 8.81 -6.76 -2.84
CA VAL A 8 7.61 -5.96 -3.08
C VAL A 8 6.55 -6.51 -2.14
N LEU A 9 6.24 -5.71 -1.11
CA LEU A 9 5.22 -6.03 -0.13
C LEU A 9 3.90 -6.41 -0.83
N THR A 10 3.29 -7.50 -0.37
CA THR A 10 1.96 -7.93 -0.81
C THR A 10 0.90 -6.89 -0.42
N LYS A 11 -0.32 -7.02 -0.96
CA LYS A 11 -1.42 -6.09 -0.61
C LYS A 11 -1.72 -6.11 0.90
N LYS A 12 -1.69 -7.30 1.51
CA LYS A 12 -1.95 -7.54 2.94
C LYS A 12 -0.84 -6.94 3.80
N GLU A 13 0.42 -7.30 3.54
CA GLU A 13 1.59 -6.72 4.22
C GLU A 13 1.64 -5.20 4.11
N ARG A 14 1.40 -4.65 2.92
CA ARG A 14 1.37 -3.20 2.71
C ARG A 14 0.26 -2.52 3.52
N ALA A 15 -0.90 -3.18 3.68
CA ALA A 15 -1.99 -2.65 4.48
C ALA A 15 -1.62 -2.65 5.97
N VAL A 16 -1.12 -3.77 6.49
CA VAL A 16 -0.67 -3.90 7.89
C VAL A 16 0.46 -2.91 8.19
N MET A 17 1.49 -2.87 7.34
CA MET A 17 2.63 -1.97 7.47
C MET A 17 2.20 -0.50 7.48
N ARG A 18 1.20 -0.11 6.70
CA ARG A 18 0.64 1.24 6.72
C ARG A 18 -0.02 1.56 8.06
N VAL A 19 -0.80 0.64 8.60
CA VAL A 19 -1.46 0.83 9.92
C VAL A 19 -0.42 0.99 11.03
N VAL A 20 0.58 0.11 11.05
CA VAL A 20 1.70 0.15 12.00
C VAL A 20 2.50 1.45 11.86
N TYR A 21 2.88 1.82 10.63
CA TYR A 21 3.59 3.07 10.36
C TYR A 21 2.81 4.28 10.88
N GLN A 22 1.51 4.39 10.57
CA GLN A 22 0.69 5.51 11.02
C GLN A 22 0.56 5.60 12.55
N ALA A 23 0.60 4.46 13.24
CA ALA A 23 0.60 4.42 14.69
C ALA A 23 1.96 4.84 15.29
N ALA A 24 3.07 4.40 14.67
CA ALA A 24 4.43 4.66 15.14
C ALA A 24 4.97 6.05 14.77
N ASP A 25 4.56 6.61 13.63
CA ASP A 25 4.98 7.93 13.12
C ASP A 25 4.67 9.04 14.13
N LYS A 26 3.52 8.92 14.83
CA LYS A 26 3.10 9.86 15.88
C LYS A 26 3.92 9.75 17.19
N ARG A 27 4.73 8.71 17.35
CA ARG A 27 5.37 8.31 18.61
C ARG A 27 6.86 7.97 18.45
N SER A 28 7.55 8.68 17.55
CA SER A 28 9.01 8.53 17.36
C SER A 28 9.47 7.11 16.97
N GLY A 29 8.63 6.37 16.23
CA GLY A 29 8.97 5.03 15.75
C GLY A 29 8.61 3.89 16.70
N VAL A 30 7.97 4.16 17.84
CA VAL A 30 7.51 3.11 18.77
C VAL A 30 6.00 3.16 18.92
N CYS A 31 5.30 2.04 18.79
CA CYS A 31 3.87 1.99 19.05
C CYS A 31 3.44 0.75 19.83
N LEU A 32 2.30 0.89 20.50
CA LEU A 32 1.57 -0.19 21.14
C LEU A 32 0.24 -0.34 20.40
N LEU A 33 -0.03 -1.53 19.89
CA LEU A 33 -1.27 -1.84 19.16
C LEU A 33 -1.83 -3.16 19.66
N SER A 34 -3.13 -3.21 19.96
CA SER A 34 -3.85 -4.49 20.09
C SER A 34 -4.18 -5.05 18.70
N PRO A 35 -4.44 -6.37 18.58
CA PRO A 35 -4.98 -6.93 17.33
C PRO A 35 -6.21 -6.16 16.85
N PHE A 36 -7.12 -5.81 17.76
CA PHE A 36 -8.32 -5.04 17.46
C PHE A 36 -8.01 -3.65 16.86
N ASP A 37 -7.03 -2.92 17.41
CA ASP A 37 -6.61 -1.62 16.88
C ASP A 37 -6.07 -1.73 15.43
N ILE A 38 -5.46 -2.87 15.10
CA ILE A 38 -4.96 -3.12 13.74
C ILE A 38 -6.14 -3.41 12.82
N PHE A 39 -7.04 -4.29 13.21
CA PHE A 39 -8.24 -4.65 12.43
C PHE A 39 -9.18 -3.47 12.19
N ASP A 40 -9.42 -2.63 13.18
CA ASP A 40 -10.26 -1.43 13.06
C ASP A 40 -9.74 -0.45 11.98
N ARG A 41 -8.43 -0.43 11.77
CA ARG A 41 -7.77 0.47 10.79
C ARG A 41 -7.47 -0.21 9.46
N LEU A 42 -7.59 -1.53 9.38
CA LEU A 42 -7.49 -2.24 8.12
C LEU A 42 -8.68 -1.90 7.24
N SER A 43 -8.46 -1.88 5.93
CA SER A 43 -9.56 -1.65 4.99
C SER A 43 -10.48 -2.87 5.00
N LEU A 44 -11.79 -2.65 5.21
CA LEU A 44 -12.85 -3.67 5.21
C LEU A 44 -12.93 -4.54 3.94
N ASP A 45 -12.23 -4.13 2.87
CA ASP A 45 -12.18 -4.80 1.57
C ASP A 45 -11.14 -5.95 1.52
N LEU A 46 -10.42 -6.19 2.63
CA LEU A 46 -9.45 -7.27 2.76
C LEU A 46 -10.04 -8.40 3.60
N ASP A 47 -10.19 -9.58 3.00
CA ASP A 47 -10.43 -10.83 3.72
C ASP A 47 -9.15 -11.18 4.49
N PHE A 48 -9.19 -10.98 5.81
CA PHE A 48 -8.01 -11.00 6.67
C PHE A 48 -8.36 -11.53 8.06
N ASP A 49 -7.85 -12.71 8.36
CA ASP A 49 -8.09 -13.40 9.63
C ASP A 49 -6.97 -13.13 10.66
N GLU A 50 -7.21 -13.50 11.93
CA GLU A 50 -6.25 -13.31 13.04
C GLU A 50 -4.95 -14.11 12.85
N GLU A 51 -5.03 -15.35 12.35
CA GLU A 51 -3.84 -16.15 12.03
C GLU A 51 -2.99 -15.52 10.92
N GLU A 52 -3.66 -14.96 9.90
CA GLU A 52 -2.97 -14.27 8.80
C GLU A 52 -2.34 -12.96 9.26
N LEU A 53 -2.94 -12.25 10.22
CA LEU A 53 -2.35 -11.06 10.82
C LEU A 53 -1.03 -11.39 11.49
N ASP A 54 -1.02 -12.40 12.37
CA ASP A 54 0.18 -12.77 13.13
C ASP A 54 1.29 -13.30 12.20
N GLY A 55 0.92 -14.02 11.14
CA GLY A 55 1.83 -14.42 10.06
C GLY A 55 2.40 -13.22 9.31
N THR A 56 1.55 -12.28 8.90
CA THR A 56 1.96 -11.06 8.17
C THR A 56 2.88 -10.18 9.01
N LEU A 57 2.59 -10.02 10.31
CA LEU A 57 3.41 -9.26 11.25
C LEU A 57 4.80 -9.90 11.39
N ARG A 58 4.86 -11.23 11.45
CA ARG A 58 6.12 -11.99 11.52
C ARG A 58 6.92 -11.89 10.22
N ASP A 59 6.27 -11.94 9.07
CA ASP A 59 6.94 -11.76 7.77
C ASP A 59 7.54 -10.35 7.66
N LEU A 60 6.81 -9.31 8.09
CA LEU A 60 7.30 -7.94 8.15
C LEU A 60 8.47 -7.75 9.13
N GLU A 61 8.44 -8.47 10.26
CA GLU A 61 9.53 -8.50 11.24
C GLU A 61 10.78 -9.17 10.64
N LEU A 62 10.63 -10.33 9.99
CA LEU A 62 11.72 -11.02 9.29
C LEU A 62 12.34 -10.17 8.17
N ASP A 63 11.52 -9.35 7.54
CA ASP A 63 11.93 -8.39 6.52
C ASP A 63 12.61 -7.12 7.09
N ASP A 64 12.89 -7.04 8.40
CA ASP A 64 13.59 -5.93 9.05
C ASP A 64 12.82 -4.58 8.98
N TYR A 65 11.50 -4.62 8.89
CA TYR A 65 10.69 -3.38 8.96
C TYR A 65 10.57 -2.86 10.39
N PHE A 66 10.43 -3.76 11.36
CA PHE A 66 10.29 -3.47 12.79
C PHE A 66 10.54 -4.74 13.61
N ASP A 67 10.72 -4.59 14.92
CA ASP A 67 10.68 -5.67 15.89
C ASP A 67 9.33 -5.69 16.62
N ILE A 68 8.82 -6.88 16.95
CA ILE A 68 7.59 -7.06 17.75
C ILE A 68 7.87 -7.82 19.04
N THR A 69 7.50 -7.21 20.16
CA THR A 69 7.38 -7.90 21.44
C THR A 69 5.91 -8.07 21.81
N ARG A 70 5.45 -9.31 21.94
CA ARG A 70 4.10 -9.62 22.43
C ARG A 70 4.08 -9.45 23.95
N SER A 71 3.17 -8.63 24.46
CA SER A 71 3.02 -8.36 25.88
C SER A 71 1.55 -8.45 26.29
N ASP A 72 1.31 -8.89 27.52
CA ASP A 72 -0.01 -8.86 28.11
C ASP A 72 -0.18 -7.56 28.90
N LYS A 73 -1.22 -6.81 28.59
CA LYS A 73 -1.62 -5.64 29.36
C LYS A 73 -3.05 -5.83 29.85
N LYS A 74 -3.18 -6.17 31.13
CA LYS A 74 -4.48 -6.36 31.82
C LYS A 74 -5.32 -7.51 31.26
N GLY A 75 -4.69 -8.58 30.77
CA GLY A 75 -5.33 -9.74 30.17
C GLY A 75 -5.62 -9.59 28.67
N GLU A 76 -5.20 -8.49 28.05
CA GLU A 76 -5.32 -8.25 26.61
C GLU A 76 -3.95 -8.32 25.94
N LEU A 77 -3.90 -9.01 24.78
CA LEU A 77 -2.71 -9.09 23.95
C LEU A 77 -2.40 -7.73 23.32
N VAL A 78 -1.19 -7.23 23.54
CA VAL A 78 -0.69 -5.99 22.95
C VAL A 78 0.65 -6.24 22.26
N TYR A 79 0.77 -5.76 21.04
CA TYR A 79 2.02 -5.74 20.29
C TYR A 79 2.80 -4.47 20.61
N CYS A 80 3.97 -4.64 21.20
CA CYS A 80 4.97 -3.60 21.34
C CYS A 80 5.85 -3.59 20.09
N ILE A 81 5.65 -2.60 19.22
CA ILE A 81 6.33 -2.51 17.92
C ILE A 81 7.39 -1.41 17.97
N ASN A 82 8.61 -1.74 17.56
CA ASN A 82 9.70 -0.79 17.42
C ASN A 82 10.18 -0.73 15.96
N MET A 83 10.03 0.43 15.32
CA MET A 83 10.28 0.60 13.90
C MET A 83 11.76 0.70 13.59
N HIS A 84 12.18 -0.02 12.55
CA HIS A 84 13.53 0.11 12.01
C HIS A 84 13.59 1.19 10.92
N ARG A 85 14.81 1.48 10.44
CA ARG A 85 15.03 2.48 9.38
C ARG A 85 14.28 2.14 8.10
N LYS A 86 14.18 0.86 7.75
CA LYS A 86 13.42 0.37 6.59
C LYS A 86 11.92 0.63 6.77
N GLY A 87 11.39 0.37 7.97
CA GLY A 87 10.04 0.71 8.36
C GLY A 87 9.72 2.19 8.27
N LEU A 88 10.57 3.06 8.81
CA LEU A 88 10.38 4.51 8.77
C LEU A 88 10.51 5.08 7.33
N ALA A 89 11.28 4.42 6.46
CA ALA A 89 11.38 4.78 5.05
C ALA A 89 10.11 4.43 4.26
N PHE A 90 9.19 3.62 4.79
CA PHE A 90 7.99 3.15 4.11
C PHE A 90 7.09 4.30 3.62
N ALA A 91 6.94 5.40 4.39
CA ALA A 91 6.13 6.54 3.95
C ALA A 91 6.62 7.17 2.64
N ARG A 92 7.94 7.17 2.39
CA ARG A 92 8.49 7.68 1.13
C ARG A 92 8.08 6.77 -0.04
N VAL A 93 8.13 5.46 0.18
CA VAL A 93 7.75 4.44 -0.81
C VAL A 93 6.24 4.50 -1.09
N GLU A 94 5.41 4.62 -0.05
CA GLU A 94 3.95 4.69 -0.22
C GLU A 94 3.55 5.96 -0.98
N LYS A 95 4.15 7.12 -0.66
CA LYS A 95 3.89 8.38 -1.36
C LYS A 95 4.27 8.29 -2.84
N ALA A 96 5.45 7.73 -3.13
CA ALA A 96 5.92 7.52 -4.51
C ALA A 96 5.01 6.56 -5.29
N PHE A 97 4.53 5.49 -4.66
CA PHE A 97 3.59 4.56 -5.29
C PHE A 97 2.26 5.25 -5.63
N ARG A 98 1.71 6.05 -4.70
CA ARG A 98 0.44 6.76 -4.90
C ARG A 98 0.54 7.82 -6.01
N SER A 99 1.64 8.56 -6.08
CA SER A 99 1.86 9.53 -7.16
C SER A 99 2.04 8.86 -8.52
N ASN A 100 2.79 7.76 -8.58
CA ASN A 100 2.99 7.01 -9.82
C ASN A 100 1.69 6.37 -10.32
N LEU A 101 0.85 5.85 -9.42
CA LEU A 101 -0.45 5.31 -9.81
C LEU A 101 -1.36 6.40 -10.39
N LYS A 102 -1.44 7.56 -9.74
CA LYS A 102 -2.20 8.71 -10.25
C LYS A 102 -1.70 9.17 -11.62
N PHE A 103 -0.38 9.26 -11.80
CA PHE A 103 0.22 9.63 -13.09
C PHE A 103 -0.12 8.63 -14.19
N LYS A 104 -0.03 7.32 -13.91
CA LYS A 104 -0.40 6.26 -14.86
C LYS A 104 -1.87 6.32 -15.26
N ILE A 105 -2.77 6.56 -14.30
CA ILE A 105 -4.21 6.70 -14.57
C ILE A 105 -4.47 7.94 -15.43
N LEU A 106 -3.87 9.08 -15.07
CA LEU A 106 -3.98 10.31 -15.86
C LEU A 106 -3.50 10.11 -17.30
N LEU A 107 -2.35 9.44 -17.47
CA LEU A 107 -1.78 9.15 -18.78
C LEU A 107 -2.68 8.21 -19.61
N ALA A 108 -3.26 7.19 -18.97
CA ALA A 108 -4.19 6.28 -19.63
C ALA A 108 -5.47 6.99 -20.09
N VAL A 109 -6.02 7.88 -19.26
CA VAL A 109 -7.19 8.70 -19.61
C VAL A 109 -6.85 9.67 -20.74
N ALA A 110 -5.73 10.38 -20.64
CA ALA A 110 -5.29 11.32 -21.68
C ALA A 110 -5.06 10.61 -23.03
N GLY A 111 -4.38 9.46 -23.02
CA GLY A 111 -4.17 8.65 -24.21
C GLY A 111 -5.49 8.14 -24.79
N GLY A 112 -6.42 7.69 -23.95
CA GLY A 112 -7.75 7.27 -24.38
C GLY A 112 -8.53 8.39 -25.08
N VAL A 113 -8.49 9.61 -24.51
CA VAL A 113 -9.16 10.78 -25.08
C VAL A 113 -8.55 11.18 -26.43
N CYS A 114 -7.22 11.20 -26.55
CA CYS A 114 -6.53 11.53 -27.81
C CYS A 114 -6.87 10.53 -28.93
N SER A 115 -6.84 9.22 -28.63
CA SER A 115 -7.19 8.18 -29.59
C SER A 115 -8.66 8.25 -30.01
N GLY A 116 -9.57 8.53 -29.05
CA GLY A 116 -10.99 8.73 -29.33
C GLY A 116 -11.26 9.94 -30.22
N ALA A 117 -10.57 11.06 -29.98
CA ALA A 117 -10.68 12.27 -30.80
C ALA A 117 -10.17 12.04 -32.24
N ALA A 118 -9.06 11.32 -32.41
CA ALA A 118 -8.54 10.97 -33.74
C ALA A 118 -9.53 10.09 -34.52
N ALA A 119 -10.11 9.07 -33.88
CA ALA A 119 -11.12 8.21 -34.49
C ALA A 119 -12.38 8.99 -34.89
N TRP A 120 -12.83 9.93 -34.06
CA TRP A 120 -13.96 10.80 -34.37
C TRP A 120 -13.66 11.74 -35.56
N GLY A 121 -12.45 12.30 -35.62
CA GLY A 121 -12.00 13.11 -36.76
C GLY A 121 -11.95 12.32 -38.07
N ILE A 122 -11.43 11.10 -38.06
CA ILE A 122 -11.43 10.21 -39.24
C ILE A 122 -12.86 9.92 -39.68
N LYS A 123 -13.78 9.65 -38.74
CA LYS A 123 -15.19 9.40 -39.05
C LYS A 123 -15.85 10.59 -39.75
N LEU A 124 -15.58 11.82 -39.30
CA LEU A 124 -16.09 13.04 -39.93
C LEU A 124 -15.53 13.24 -41.35
N LEU A 125 -14.24 12.96 -41.56
CA LEU A 125 -13.63 13.01 -42.89
C LEU A 125 -14.25 11.99 -43.85
N ILE A 126 -14.46 10.75 -43.39
CA ILE A 126 -15.16 9.72 -44.17
C ILE A 126 -16.57 10.19 -44.51
N GLN A 127 -17.32 10.75 -43.54
CA GLN A 127 -18.67 11.28 -43.80
C GLN A 127 -18.69 12.40 -44.85
N GLN A 128 -17.68 13.29 -44.87
CA GLN A 128 -17.60 14.32 -45.92
C GLN A 128 -17.26 13.74 -47.30
N ILE A 129 -16.45 12.69 -47.36
CA ILE A 129 -16.09 12.03 -48.63
C ILE A 129 -17.24 11.15 -49.14
N SER A 130 -17.98 10.48 -48.26
CA SER A 130 -19.15 9.64 -48.61
C SER A 130 -20.46 10.43 -48.75
N GLY A 131 -20.43 11.74 -48.46
CA GLY A 131 -21.56 12.66 -48.50
C GLY A 131 -21.63 13.54 -49.74
N LEU A 132 -20.89 13.18 -50.79
CA LEU A 132 -21.05 13.65 -52.17
C LEU A 132 -21.48 12.47 -53.04
#